data_AF-A0A9Q6EK08-F1
#
_entry.id   AF-A0A9Q6EK08-F1
#
_cell.length_a   1.000
_cell.length_b   1.000
_cell.length_c   1.000
_cell.angle_alpha   90.00
_cell.angle_beta   90.00
_cell.angle_gamma   90.00
#
_symmetry.space_group_name_H-M   'P 1'
#
loop_
_entity.id
_entity.type
_entity.pdbx_description
1 polymer ?
#
loop_
_entity_poly.entity_id
_entity_poly.type
_entity_poly.pdbx_seq_one_letter_code
_entity_poly.pdbx_strand_id
1 'polypeptide(L)'
;MPPEKLPTVFMYMPEQWDYVDRFVKWHGPPFPAKPMLSNGLQAISGHRNKLETVARRATQLFPELIEERSQLDKQGYSNMAKAHEFTALLETLVCELYACLDGLRSTIYGIYEGIQGIQRKSPERLFKCAAEGKYGNGFPPEICTLLKLAYEDWFLNLRRIRTELTHGRVGTCSVEKDGKISYMHVGLGTGTKAFIIDDIIEWINTHIEHVNSLLNAICKFWLEQLEPREVVEMCGIHRGRFMGRAIIVTEPVTQDSGLCIFRHMYEEEPELACPLRFTCAAYERVSNRSREICERLTSNSVKTA
;
A
#
# COMPACT_ATOMS: atom_id res chain seq x y z
N MET A 1 -36.38 -10.25 21.23
CA MET A 1 -35.73 -10.03 19.92
C MET A 1 -34.82 -11.21 19.67
N PRO A 2 -34.85 -11.85 18.48
CA PRO A 2 -33.82 -12.84 18.15
C PRO A 2 -32.44 -12.15 18.20
N PRO A 3 -31.39 -12.82 18.72
CA PRO A 3 -30.07 -12.24 18.76
C PRO A 3 -29.63 -11.88 17.34
N GLU A 4 -29.21 -10.63 17.16
CA GLU A 4 -28.71 -10.12 15.90
C GLU A 4 -27.55 -11.02 15.44
N LYS A 5 -27.67 -11.61 14.24
CA LYS A 5 -26.61 -12.47 13.71
C LYS A 5 -25.39 -11.59 13.46
N LEU A 6 -24.36 -11.74 14.30
CA LEU A 6 -23.10 -11.06 14.12
C LEU A 6 -22.55 -11.32 12.70
N PRO A 7 -22.09 -10.27 11.98
CA PRO A 7 -21.65 -10.39 10.60
C PRO A 7 -20.41 -11.28 10.49
N THR A 8 -20.24 -11.87 9.29
CA THR A 8 -19.02 -12.60 8.94
C THR A 8 -18.16 -11.71 8.06
N VAL A 9 -16.88 -11.58 8.40
CA VAL A 9 -15.90 -10.83 7.62
C VAL A 9 -14.79 -11.77 7.22
N PHE A 10 -14.53 -11.90 5.92
CA PHE A 10 -13.37 -12.63 5.40
C PHE A 10 -12.28 -11.65 5.04
N MET A 11 -11.04 -12.03 5.30
CA MET A 11 -9.85 -11.19 5.08
C MET A 11 -8.74 -11.90 4.33
N TYR A 12 -8.73 -13.24 4.33
CA TYR A 12 -7.76 -14.02 3.57
C TYR A 12 -8.25 -14.22 2.13
N MET A 13 -7.69 -13.41 1.22
CA MET A 13 -7.95 -13.45 -0.22
C MET A 13 -6.61 -13.24 -0.94
N PRO A 14 -5.67 -14.20 -0.86
CA PRO A 14 -4.30 -14.03 -1.35
C PRO A 14 -4.21 -13.72 -2.84
N GLU A 15 -5.19 -14.14 -3.63
CA GLU A 15 -5.30 -13.80 -5.06
C GLU A 15 -5.54 -12.31 -5.31
N GLN A 16 -6.09 -11.58 -4.34
CA GLN A 16 -6.31 -10.13 -4.41
C GLN A 16 -5.12 -9.34 -3.84
N TRP A 17 -4.15 -10.02 -3.20
CA TRP A 17 -2.99 -9.39 -2.62
C TRP A 17 -1.88 -9.25 -3.65
N ASP A 18 -1.41 -8.02 -3.82
CA ASP A 18 -0.23 -7.77 -4.63
C ASP A 18 1.05 -8.18 -3.87
N TYR A 19 2.22 -8.02 -4.50
CA TYR A 19 3.48 -8.44 -3.89
C TYR A 19 3.85 -7.58 -2.67
N VAL A 20 3.39 -6.33 -2.60
CA VAL A 20 3.59 -5.50 -1.42
C VAL A 20 2.77 -6.04 -0.25
N ASP A 21 1.48 -6.31 -0.47
CA ASP A 21 0.59 -6.86 0.55
C ASP A 21 1.13 -8.17 1.12
N ARG A 22 1.56 -9.07 0.22
CA ARG A 22 2.17 -10.35 0.58
C ARG A 22 3.45 -10.17 1.37
N PHE A 23 4.36 -9.29 0.95
CA PHE A 23 5.61 -9.08 1.66
C PHE A 23 5.41 -8.39 3.02
N VAL A 24 4.48 -7.44 3.13
CA VAL A 24 4.10 -6.82 4.42
C VAL A 24 3.64 -7.88 5.42
N LYS A 25 2.86 -8.87 4.96
CA LYS A 25 2.35 -9.97 5.80
C LYS A 25 3.40 -11.03 6.11
N TRP A 26 4.24 -11.37 5.13
CA TRP A 26 5.06 -12.57 5.15
C TRP A 26 6.55 -12.34 5.28
N HIS A 27 7.04 -11.09 5.39
CA HIS A 27 8.47 -10.84 5.55
C HIS A 27 9.04 -11.63 6.75
N GLY A 28 10.22 -12.20 6.56
CA GLY A 28 10.88 -13.07 7.52
C GLY A 28 12.25 -13.48 6.98
N PRO A 29 12.86 -14.56 7.50
CA PRO A 29 14.14 -15.05 7.01
C PRO A 29 14.18 -15.20 5.47
N PRO A 30 15.29 -14.80 4.82
CA PRO A 30 16.57 -14.40 5.41
C PRO A 30 16.63 -12.92 5.83
N PHE A 31 15.56 -12.16 5.67
CA PHE A 31 15.54 -10.74 6.04
C PHE A 31 15.59 -10.53 7.56
N PRO A 32 16.26 -9.46 8.02
CA PRO A 32 16.44 -9.22 9.45
C PRO A 32 15.12 -8.83 10.12
N ALA A 33 14.88 -9.36 11.33
CA ALA A 33 13.75 -8.96 12.17
C ALA A 33 13.99 -7.59 12.84
N LYS A 34 14.13 -6.53 12.03
CA LYS A 34 14.38 -5.15 12.49
C LYS A 34 13.09 -4.34 12.48
N PRO A 35 12.82 -3.53 13.54
CA PRO A 35 11.67 -2.62 13.56
C PRO A 35 11.63 -1.66 12.37
N MET A 36 12.79 -1.26 11.85
CA MET A 36 12.87 -0.36 10.70
C MET A 36 12.27 -0.98 9.43
N LEU A 37 12.48 -2.27 9.21
CA LEU A 37 11.91 -3.01 8.09
C LEU A 37 10.39 -3.05 8.23
N SER A 38 9.89 -3.52 9.38
CA SER A 38 8.44 -3.60 9.63
C SER A 38 7.76 -2.24 9.56
N ASN A 39 8.34 -1.20 10.18
CA ASN A 39 7.78 0.16 10.13
C ASN A 39 7.79 0.74 8.70
N GLY A 40 8.83 0.45 7.90
CA GLY A 40 8.88 0.85 6.49
C GLY A 40 7.77 0.21 5.67
N LEU A 41 7.56 -1.10 5.83
CA LEU A 41 6.49 -1.84 5.17
C LEU A 41 5.09 -1.37 5.60
N GLN A 42 4.88 -1.16 6.90
CA GLN A 42 3.63 -0.63 7.43
C GLN A 42 3.37 0.81 6.95
N ALA A 43 4.42 1.63 6.80
CA ALA A 43 4.28 2.96 6.21
C ALA A 43 3.81 2.87 4.76
N ILE A 44 4.40 1.99 3.93
CA ILE A 44 3.94 1.77 2.55
C ILE A 44 2.46 1.40 2.53
N SER A 45 2.06 0.37 3.29
CA SER A 45 0.67 -0.09 3.33
C SER A 45 -0.29 1.00 3.82
N GLY A 46 0.07 1.73 4.87
CA GLY A 46 -0.74 2.82 5.43
C GLY A 46 -0.90 4.00 4.45
N HIS A 47 0.16 4.41 3.78
CA HIS A 47 0.12 5.50 2.79
C HIS A 47 -0.67 5.11 1.54
N ARG A 48 -0.58 3.85 1.08
CA ARG A 48 -1.43 3.33 -0.01
C ARG A 48 -2.92 3.36 0.35
N ASN A 49 -3.28 2.92 1.55
CA ASN A 49 -4.68 2.93 2.00
C ASN A 49 -5.23 4.37 2.13
N LYS A 50 -4.41 5.31 2.63
CA LYS A 50 -4.75 6.74 2.64
C LYS A 50 -4.97 7.27 1.22
N LEU A 51 -4.08 6.93 0.29
CA LEU A 51 -4.19 7.32 -1.11
C LEU A 51 -5.52 6.87 -1.71
N GLU A 52 -5.89 5.61 -1.54
CA GLU A 52 -7.18 5.08 -2.02
C GLU A 52 -8.37 5.81 -1.40
N THR A 53 -8.32 6.07 -0.09
CA THR A 53 -9.37 6.77 0.65
C THR A 53 -9.55 8.21 0.16
N VAL A 54 -8.45 8.94 -0.01
CA VAL A 54 -8.44 10.32 -0.50
C VAL A 54 -8.87 10.38 -1.96
N ALA A 55 -8.42 9.43 -2.79
CA ALA A 55 -8.78 9.37 -4.20
C ALA A 55 -10.29 9.17 -4.37
N ARG A 56 -10.86 8.23 -3.60
CA ARG A 56 -12.32 8.02 -3.56
C ARG A 56 -13.07 9.29 -3.16
N ARG A 57 -12.57 10.05 -2.18
CA ARG A 57 -13.19 11.32 -1.77
C ARG A 57 -13.09 12.38 -2.87
N ALA A 58 -11.95 12.48 -3.55
CA ALA A 58 -11.78 13.38 -4.68
C ALA A 58 -12.77 13.04 -5.81
N THR A 59 -12.92 11.76 -6.16
CA THR A 59 -13.91 11.30 -7.16
C THR A 59 -15.33 11.69 -6.79
N GLN A 60 -15.70 11.62 -5.50
CA GLN A 60 -17.03 12.02 -5.03
C GLN A 60 -17.31 13.52 -5.20
N LEU A 61 -16.27 14.37 -5.15
CA LEU A 61 -16.41 15.82 -5.36
C LEU A 61 -16.46 16.23 -6.82
N PHE A 62 -16.09 15.35 -7.75
CA PHE A 62 -16.01 15.67 -9.17
C PHE A 62 -17.32 16.24 -9.77
N PRO A 63 -18.53 15.72 -9.45
CA PRO A 63 -19.77 16.33 -9.93
C PRO A 63 -19.98 17.76 -9.43
N GLU A 64 -19.56 18.07 -8.20
CA GLU A 64 -19.71 19.40 -7.61
C GLU A 64 -18.77 20.43 -8.29
N LEU A 65 -17.61 19.99 -8.79
CA LEU A 65 -16.73 20.84 -9.60
C LEU A 65 -17.36 21.22 -10.94
N ILE A 66 -18.05 20.28 -11.58
CA ILE A 66 -18.75 20.53 -12.84
C ILE A 66 -19.86 21.56 -12.62
N GLU A 67 -20.59 21.46 -11.50
CA GLU A 67 -21.61 22.45 -11.15
C GLU A 67 -21.00 23.84 -10.93
N GLU A 68 -19.90 23.93 -10.17
CA GLU A 68 -19.18 25.18 -9.92
C GLU A 68 -18.67 25.81 -11.23
N ARG A 69 -18.18 24.99 -12.17
CA ARG A 69 -17.80 25.44 -13.52
C ARG A 69 -19.01 25.98 -14.30
N SER A 70 -20.16 25.31 -14.23
CA SER A 70 -21.39 25.78 -14.88
C SER A 70 -21.87 27.12 -14.31
N GLN A 71 -21.71 27.35 -13.00
CA GLN A 71 -22.02 28.63 -12.37
C GLN A 71 -21.09 29.73 -12.89
N LEU A 72 -19.78 29.46 -12.95
CA LEU A 72 -18.80 30.39 -13.51
C LEU A 72 -19.14 30.76 -14.96
N ASP A 73 -19.46 29.78 -15.81
CA ASP A 73 -19.81 30.02 -17.22
C ASP A 73 -21.12 30.83 -17.37
N LYS A 74 -22.10 30.66 -16.48
CA LYS A 74 -23.40 31.37 -16.52
C LYS A 74 -23.35 32.78 -15.92
N GLN A 75 -22.61 32.95 -14.83
CA GLN A 75 -22.67 34.16 -13.99
C GLN A 75 -21.40 35.02 -14.13
N GLY A 76 -20.32 34.48 -14.69
CA GLY A 76 -19.00 35.12 -14.75
C GLY A 76 -18.20 35.03 -13.45
N TYR A 77 -18.75 34.41 -12.40
CA TYR A 77 -18.09 34.19 -11.12
C TYR A 77 -18.59 32.92 -10.42
N SER A 78 -17.79 32.36 -9.51
CA SER A 78 -18.17 31.34 -8.53
C SER A 78 -17.37 31.56 -7.24
N ASN A 79 -17.73 30.90 -6.14
CA ASN A 79 -16.97 31.02 -4.88
C ASN A 79 -15.72 30.13 -4.81
N MET A 80 -15.50 29.27 -5.82
CA MET A 80 -14.36 28.36 -5.97
C MET A 80 -14.12 27.43 -4.76
N ALA A 81 -15.12 27.23 -3.91
CA ALA A 81 -14.97 26.46 -2.68
C ALA A 81 -14.68 24.98 -2.99
N LYS A 82 -15.33 24.42 -4.02
CA LYS A 82 -15.17 23.02 -4.41
C LYS A 82 -13.85 22.79 -5.13
N ALA A 83 -13.46 23.71 -6.01
CA ALA A 83 -12.13 23.70 -6.62
C ALA A 83 -11.02 23.68 -5.55
N HIS A 84 -11.13 24.48 -4.48
CA HIS A 84 -10.13 24.48 -3.40
C HIS A 84 -10.10 23.17 -2.61
N GLU A 85 -11.26 22.63 -2.19
CA GLU A 85 -11.33 21.34 -1.46
C GLU A 85 -10.70 20.22 -2.31
N PHE A 86 -11.07 20.17 -3.58
CA PHE A 86 -10.53 19.18 -4.51
C PHE A 86 -9.02 19.33 -4.71
N THR A 87 -8.52 20.57 -4.90
CA THR A 87 -7.09 20.85 -5.05
C THR A 87 -6.30 20.31 -3.84
N ALA A 88 -6.78 20.57 -2.62
CA ALA A 88 -6.12 20.09 -1.40
C ALA A 88 -6.08 18.55 -1.34
N LEU A 89 -7.13 17.87 -1.78
CA LEU A 89 -7.16 16.41 -1.86
C LEU A 89 -6.15 15.89 -2.89
N LEU A 90 -6.08 16.50 -4.08
CA LEU A 90 -5.11 16.10 -5.10
C LEU A 90 -3.65 16.29 -4.63
N GLU A 91 -3.35 17.41 -3.99
CA GLU A 91 -2.01 17.65 -3.44
C GLU A 91 -1.66 16.66 -2.32
N THR A 92 -2.67 16.25 -1.53
CA THR A 92 -2.52 15.17 -0.55
C THR A 92 -2.17 13.86 -1.24
N LEU A 93 -2.82 13.49 -2.35
CA LEU A 93 -2.47 12.28 -3.11
C LEU A 93 -1.00 12.26 -3.55
N VAL A 94 -0.50 13.39 -4.05
CA VAL A 94 0.92 13.52 -4.44
C VAL A 94 1.86 13.33 -3.24
N CYS A 95 1.49 13.87 -2.08
CA CYS A 95 2.26 13.69 -0.85
C CYS A 95 2.25 12.23 -0.38
N GLU A 96 1.10 11.56 -0.40
CA GLU A 96 0.97 10.15 0.00
C GLU A 96 1.72 9.21 -0.96
N LEU A 97 1.73 9.50 -2.27
CA LEU A 97 2.57 8.79 -3.26
C LEU A 97 4.05 8.83 -2.91
N TYR A 98 4.55 10.03 -2.61
CA TYR A 98 5.95 10.19 -2.22
C TYR A 98 6.24 9.53 -0.86
N ALA A 99 5.29 9.57 0.07
CA ALA A 99 5.45 8.94 1.38
C ALA A 99 5.56 7.41 1.29
N CYS A 100 4.95 6.78 0.27
CA CYS A 100 5.21 5.37 -0.04
C CYS A 100 6.70 5.12 -0.35
N LEU A 101 7.37 6.04 -1.06
CA LEU A 101 8.81 5.95 -1.35
C LEU A 101 9.69 6.18 -0.11
N ASP A 102 9.23 6.99 0.85
CA ASP A 102 9.87 7.09 2.17
C ASP A 102 9.76 5.78 2.97
N GLY A 103 8.62 5.09 2.85
CA GLY A 103 8.43 3.73 3.35
C GLY A 103 9.41 2.75 2.69
N LEU A 104 9.48 2.72 1.36
CA LEU A 104 10.42 1.89 0.58
C LEU A 104 11.87 2.13 1.00
N ARG A 105 12.29 3.39 1.14
CA ARG A 105 13.63 3.75 1.62
C ARG A 105 13.89 3.18 3.01
N SER A 106 12.91 3.23 3.91
CA SER A 106 13.04 2.68 5.27
C SER A 106 13.17 1.15 5.25
N THR A 107 12.40 0.48 4.40
CA THR A 107 12.45 -0.96 4.16
C THR A 107 13.83 -1.38 3.61
N ILE A 108 14.31 -0.71 2.56
CA ILE A 108 15.64 -0.95 1.97
C ILE A 108 16.74 -0.73 3.00
N TYR A 109 16.66 0.36 3.77
CA TYR A 109 17.62 0.61 4.85
C TYR A 109 17.55 -0.50 5.91
N GLY A 110 16.37 -0.96 6.29
CA GLY A 110 16.19 -2.05 7.25
C GLY A 110 16.86 -3.36 6.80
N ILE A 111 16.77 -3.69 5.50
CA ILE A 111 17.35 -4.92 4.93
C ILE A 111 18.86 -4.79 4.71
N TYR A 112 19.31 -3.67 4.11
CA TYR A 112 20.67 -3.50 3.58
C TYR A 112 21.52 -2.49 4.39
N GLU A 113 21.17 -2.25 5.65
CA GLU A 113 21.96 -1.40 6.55
C GLU A 113 23.41 -1.87 6.61
N GLY A 114 24.35 -0.95 6.45
CA GLY A 114 25.79 -1.23 6.43
C GLY A 114 26.40 -1.32 5.03
N ILE A 115 25.58 -1.45 3.98
CA ILE A 115 26.08 -1.37 2.60
C ILE A 115 26.35 0.08 2.21
N GLN A 116 27.50 0.35 1.59
CA GLN A 116 27.88 1.68 1.12
C GLN A 116 26.78 2.26 0.22
N GLY A 117 26.42 3.53 0.48
CA GLY A 117 25.40 4.26 -0.28
C GLY A 117 23.98 4.12 0.28
N ILE A 118 23.69 3.09 1.09
CA ILE A 118 22.37 2.92 1.74
C ILE A 118 22.23 3.89 2.90
N GLN A 119 21.16 4.70 2.89
CA GLN A 119 20.95 5.78 3.85
C GLN A 119 19.51 5.88 4.35
N ARG A 120 19.37 6.36 5.59
CA ARG A 120 18.09 6.48 6.28
C ARG A 120 17.30 7.75 5.98
N LYS A 121 17.90 8.82 5.43
CA LYS A 121 17.28 10.16 5.53
C LYS A 121 16.63 10.69 4.25
N SER A 122 16.92 10.14 3.08
CA SER A 122 16.51 10.78 1.82
C SER A 122 16.17 9.74 0.75
N PRO A 123 14.90 9.72 0.26
CA PRO A 123 14.56 8.93 -0.92
C PRO A 123 15.32 9.41 -2.15
N GLU A 124 15.52 10.71 -2.31
CA GLU A 124 16.33 11.23 -3.43
C GLU A 124 17.71 10.57 -3.47
N ARG A 125 18.38 10.50 -2.33
CA ARG A 125 19.70 9.90 -2.27
C ARG A 125 19.68 8.41 -2.59
N LEU A 126 18.62 7.69 -2.19
CA LEU A 126 18.41 6.30 -2.56
C LEU A 126 18.38 6.13 -4.09
N PHE A 127 17.55 6.90 -4.78
CA PHE A 127 17.40 6.77 -6.24
C PHE A 127 18.64 7.31 -6.98
N LYS A 128 19.19 8.44 -6.54
CA LYS A 128 20.40 9.04 -7.12
C LYS A 128 21.62 8.13 -7.01
N CYS A 129 21.82 7.46 -5.87
CA CYS A 129 22.93 6.51 -5.71
C CYS A 129 22.82 5.32 -6.66
N ALA A 130 21.61 4.87 -7.01
CA ALA A 130 21.40 3.85 -8.04
C ALA A 130 21.81 4.38 -9.43
N ALA A 131 21.31 5.56 -9.81
CA ALA A 131 21.59 6.18 -11.10
C ALA A 131 23.08 6.46 -11.32
N GLU A 132 23.79 6.85 -10.25
CA GLU A 132 25.23 7.14 -10.28
C GLU A 132 26.12 5.90 -10.05
N GLY A 133 25.55 4.71 -9.85
CA GLY A 133 26.32 3.49 -9.61
C GLY A 133 27.16 3.50 -8.31
N LYS A 134 26.65 4.13 -7.25
CA LYS A 134 27.40 4.40 -6.01
C LYS A 134 27.16 3.39 -4.87
N TYR A 135 26.34 2.37 -5.10
CA TYR A 135 26.11 1.33 -4.11
C TYR A 135 27.29 0.37 -4.00
N GLY A 136 27.61 -0.03 -2.76
CA GLY A 136 28.65 -1.01 -2.49
C GLY A 136 28.24 -2.45 -2.81
N ASN A 137 29.21 -3.35 -2.67
CA ASN A 137 29.00 -4.79 -2.81
C ASN A 137 27.90 -5.29 -1.86
N GLY A 138 27.04 -6.17 -2.36
CA GLY A 138 25.92 -6.78 -1.62
C GLY A 138 24.57 -6.10 -1.82
N PHE A 139 24.50 -4.92 -2.46
CA PHE A 139 23.21 -4.36 -2.87
C PHE A 139 22.75 -5.02 -4.17
N PRO A 140 21.50 -5.52 -4.27
CA PRO A 140 21.06 -6.28 -5.44
C PRO A 140 21.07 -5.45 -6.74
N PRO A 141 21.70 -5.94 -7.82
CA PRO A 141 21.68 -5.29 -9.12
C PRO A 141 20.27 -5.06 -9.67
N GLU A 142 19.33 -5.96 -9.36
CA GLU A 142 17.93 -5.90 -9.78
C GLU A 142 17.24 -4.67 -9.18
N ILE A 143 17.35 -4.49 -7.85
CA ILE A 143 16.80 -3.30 -7.16
C ILE A 143 17.50 -2.03 -7.63
N CYS A 144 18.83 -2.08 -7.81
CA CYS A 144 19.59 -0.94 -8.33
C CYS A 144 19.09 -0.49 -9.70
N THR A 145 18.84 -1.43 -10.61
CA THR A 145 18.30 -1.14 -11.96
C THR A 145 16.92 -0.51 -11.88
N LEU A 146 16.02 -1.05 -11.06
CA LEU A 146 14.66 -0.51 -10.87
C LEU A 146 14.68 0.93 -10.34
N LEU A 147 15.51 1.21 -9.32
CA LEU A 147 15.66 2.54 -8.75
C LEU A 147 16.29 3.54 -9.75
N LYS A 148 17.27 3.09 -10.53
CA LYS A 148 17.89 3.91 -11.59
C LYS A 148 16.87 4.30 -12.65
N LEU A 149 16.13 3.34 -13.20
CA LEU A 149 15.11 3.60 -14.22
C LEU A 149 14.05 4.58 -13.70
N ALA A 150 13.57 4.39 -12.48
CA ALA A 150 12.63 5.30 -11.86
C ALA A 150 13.21 6.71 -11.66
N TYR A 151 14.51 6.84 -11.31
CA TYR A 151 15.20 8.12 -11.17
C TYR A 151 15.27 8.91 -12.48
N GLU A 152 15.58 8.22 -13.57
CA GLU A 152 15.77 8.79 -14.90
C GLU A 152 14.45 9.16 -15.60
N ASP A 153 13.34 8.52 -15.19
CA ASP A 153 12.03 8.69 -15.80
C ASP A 153 11.13 9.65 -15.00
N TRP A 154 10.51 9.20 -13.90
CA TRP A 154 9.41 9.91 -13.25
C TRP A 154 9.71 10.44 -11.85
N PHE A 155 10.65 9.84 -11.11
CA PHE A 155 10.88 10.13 -9.69
C PHE A 155 11.24 11.60 -9.44
N LEU A 156 12.10 12.18 -10.28
CA LEU A 156 12.54 13.57 -10.13
C LEU A 156 11.37 14.56 -10.28
N ASN A 157 10.43 14.27 -11.18
CA ASN A 157 9.25 15.09 -11.39
C ASN A 157 8.32 15.04 -10.15
N LEU A 158 7.99 13.83 -9.69
CA LEU A 158 7.19 13.63 -8.47
C LEU A 158 7.81 14.32 -7.26
N ARG A 159 9.13 14.17 -7.07
CA ARG A 159 9.86 14.80 -5.96
C ARG A 159 9.76 16.33 -6.01
N ARG A 160 10.00 16.92 -7.18
CA ARG A 160 9.96 18.38 -7.36
C ARG A 160 8.59 18.92 -6.97
N ILE A 161 7.53 18.31 -7.50
CA ILE A 161 6.15 18.71 -7.21
C ILE A 161 5.89 18.56 -5.71
N ARG A 162 6.08 17.35 -5.14
CA ARG A 162 5.84 17.10 -3.70
C ARG A 162 6.54 18.11 -2.80
N THR A 163 7.80 18.44 -3.10
CA THR A 163 8.59 19.40 -2.30
C THR A 163 7.90 20.76 -2.25
N GLU A 164 7.42 21.25 -3.39
CA GLU A 164 6.68 22.51 -3.43
C GLU A 164 5.33 22.40 -2.72
N LEU A 165 4.58 21.30 -2.90
CA LEU A 165 3.28 21.13 -2.23
C LEU A 165 3.39 21.05 -0.69
N THR A 166 4.55 20.60 -0.19
CA THR A 166 4.80 20.50 1.26
C THR A 166 5.18 21.83 1.90
N HIS A 167 5.82 22.73 1.16
CA HIS A 167 6.45 23.94 1.71
C HIS A 167 5.93 25.25 1.13
N GLY A 168 5.27 25.17 -0.03
CA GLY A 168 4.72 26.28 -0.77
C GLY A 168 3.26 26.56 -0.43
N ARG A 169 2.58 27.21 -1.37
CA ARG A 169 1.14 27.48 -1.28
C ARG A 169 0.36 26.34 -1.93
N VAL A 170 -0.94 26.29 -1.69
CA VAL A 170 -1.85 25.42 -2.45
C VAL A 170 -1.99 25.98 -3.86
N GLY A 171 -2.02 25.10 -4.85
CA GLY A 171 -2.29 25.40 -6.25
C GLY A 171 -3.76 25.72 -6.52
N THR A 172 -4.17 25.53 -7.76
CA THR A 172 -5.58 25.72 -8.16
C THR A 172 -5.95 24.73 -9.25
N CYS A 173 -7.06 24.03 -9.05
CA CYS A 173 -7.69 23.22 -10.08
C CYS A 173 -8.84 23.96 -10.76
N SER A 174 -9.01 23.68 -12.05
CA SER A 174 -10.18 24.10 -12.82
C SER A 174 -10.61 23.02 -13.80
N VAL A 175 -11.93 22.89 -13.99
CA VAL A 175 -12.48 22.04 -15.04
C VAL A 175 -12.37 22.77 -16.37
N GLU A 176 -11.71 22.14 -17.34
CA GLU A 176 -11.54 22.64 -18.69
C GLU A 176 -12.75 22.32 -19.58
N LYS A 177 -12.81 22.94 -20.77
CA LYS A 177 -13.94 22.80 -21.70
C LYS A 177 -14.14 21.37 -22.23
N ASP A 178 -13.07 20.60 -22.29
CA ASP A 178 -13.08 19.20 -22.69
C ASP A 178 -13.41 18.24 -21.53
N GLY A 179 -13.69 18.79 -20.34
CA GLY A 179 -14.03 18.04 -19.12
C GLY A 179 -12.82 17.56 -18.32
N LYS A 180 -11.59 17.84 -18.77
CA LYS A 180 -10.37 17.56 -18.01
C LYS A 180 -10.25 18.50 -16.82
N ILE A 181 -9.46 18.10 -15.84
CA ILE A 181 -9.09 18.99 -14.74
C ILE A 181 -7.66 19.45 -14.95
N SER A 182 -7.48 20.74 -15.18
CA SER A 182 -6.17 21.36 -15.15
C SER A 182 -5.77 21.68 -13.72
N TYR A 183 -4.48 21.61 -13.45
CA TYR A 183 -3.87 22.05 -12.19
C TYR A 183 -2.81 23.10 -12.49
N MET A 184 -2.90 24.25 -11.82
CA MET A 184 -1.96 25.34 -11.93
C MET A 184 -1.27 25.57 -10.58
N HIS A 185 0.05 25.77 -10.62
CA HIS A 185 0.83 26.13 -9.44
C HIS A 185 1.87 27.20 -9.75
N VAL A 186 1.78 28.35 -9.07
CA VAL A 186 2.67 29.50 -9.33
C VAL A 186 4.09 29.28 -8.80
N GLY A 187 4.24 28.64 -7.64
CA GLY A 187 5.56 28.36 -7.04
C GLY A 187 6.39 27.32 -7.80
N LEU A 188 5.73 26.49 -8.62
CA LEU A 188 6.41 25.51 -9.48
C LEU A 188 6.85 26.10 -10.82
N GLY A 189 6.38 27.31 -11.14
CA GLY A 189 6.59 27.99 -12.41
C GLY A 189 7.97 28.61 -12.58
N THR A 190 8.14 29.37 -13.66
CA THR A 190 9.41 30.05 -14.00
C THR A 190 9.32 31.56 -13.88
N GLY A 191 8.83 32.07 -12.75
CA GLY A 191 8.71 33.52 -12.42
C GLY A 191 7.72 34.33 -13.29
N THR A 192 7.68 34.06 -14.59
CA THR A 192 6.86 34.69 -15.63
C THR A 192 5.77 33.77 -16.15
N LYS A 193 5.87 32.45 -15.91
CA LYS A 193 4.88 31.45 -16.29
C LYS A 193 4.56 30.54 -15.11
N ALA A 194 3.27 30.31 -14.86
CA ALA A 194 2.85 29.30 -13.91
C ALA A 194 3.17 27.90 -14.44
N PHE A 195 3.36 26.94 -13.53
CA PHE A 195 3.40 25.54 -13.89
C PHE A 195 1.96 25.04 -14.07
N ILE A 196 1.71 24.33 -15.17
CA ILE A 196 0.39 23.82 -15.52
C ILE A 196 0.52 22.33 -15.84
N ILE A 197 -0.39 21.53 -15.29
CA ILE A 197 -0.66 20.15 -15.70
C ILE A 197 -2.06 20.17 -16.31
N ASP A 198 -2.18 19.89 -17.60
CA ASP A 198 -3.45 20.01 -18.33
C ASP A 198 -4.48 18.96 -17.89
N ASP A 199 -4.01 17.77 -17.51
CA ASP A 199 -4.83 16.68 -16.97
C ASP A 199 -4.19 16.13 -15.69
N ILE A 200 -4.57 16.71 -14.55
CA ILE A 200 -3.99 16.32 -13.25
C ILE A 200 -4.43 14.91 -12.82
N ILE A 201 -5.60 14.46 -13.27
CA ILE A 201 -6.11 13.13 -12.93
C ILE A 201 -5.28 12.07 -13.65
N GLU A 202 -5.07 12.22 -14.96
CA GLU A 202 -4.19 11.35 -15.74
C GLU A 202 -2.76 11.35 -15.18
N TRP A 203 -2.23 12.53 -14.84
CA TRP A 203 -0.91 12.66 -14.26
C TRP A 203 -0.77 11.90 -12.93
N ILE A 204 -1.75 12.03 -12.01
CA ILE A 204 -1.75 11.31 -10.73
C ILE A 204 -1.85 9.80 -10.95
N ASN A 205 -2.76 9.35 -11.81
CA ASN A 205 -2.95 7.92 -12.10
C ASN A 205 -1.67 7.28 -12.67
N THR A 206 -1.01 7.98 -13.59
CA THR A 206 0.29 7.54 -14.14
C THR A 206 1.34 7.38 -13.03
N HIS A 207 1.41 8.31 -12.08
CA HIS A 207 2.35 8.22 -10.96
C HIS A 207 1.97 7.14 -9.93
N ILE A 208 0.68 6.88 -9.72
CA ILE A 208 0.20 5.74 -8.94
C ILE A 208 0.71 4.44 -9.56
N GLU A 209 0.55 4.27 -10.88
CA GLU A 209 1.00 3.08 -11.59
C GLU A 209 2.52 2.92 -11.52
N HIS A 210 3.29 3.99 -11.72
CA HIS A 210 4.75 3.99 -11.61
C HIS A 210 5.23 3.59 -10.22
N VAL A 211 4.67 4.19 -9.16
CA VAL A 211 5.03 3.87 -7.77
C VAL A 211 4.64 2.44 -7.43
N ASN A 212 3.42 2.02 -7.76
CA ASN A 212 2.95 0.65 -7.48
C ASN A 212 3.76 -0.40 -8.23
N SER A 213 4.14 -0.14 -9.48
CA SER A 213 4.96 -1.05 -10.28
C SER A 213 6.36 -1.22 -9.69
N LEU A 214 6.99 -0.11 -9.26
CA LEU A 214 8.29 -0.15 -8.59
C LEU A 214 8.22 -0.94 -7.27
N LEU A 215 7.22 -0.64 -6.43
CA LEU A 215 7.03 -1.31 -5.14
C LEU A 215 6.77 -2.80 -5.33
N ASN A 216 5.91 -3.17 -6.27
CA ASN A 216 5.60 -4.57 -6.56
C ASN A 216 6.81 -5.32 -7.11
N ALA A 217 7.59 -4.73 -8.02
CA ALA A 217 8.79 -5.37 -8.56
C ALA A 217 9.83 -5.65 -7.47
N ILE A 218 10.07 -4.68 -6.57
CA ILE A 218 11.01 -4.86 -5.45
C ILE A 218 10.48 -5.87 -4.43
N CYS A 219 9.20 -5.80 -4.05
CA CYS A 219 8.62 -6.74 -3.09
C CYS A 219 8.55 -8.16 -3.65
N LYS A 220 8.30 -8.32 -4.96
CA LYS A 220 8.39 -9.61 -5.65
C LYS A 220 9.80 -10.19 -5.53
N PHE A 221 10.82 -9.40 -5.85
CA PHE A 221 12.21 -9.82 -5.71
C PHE A 221 12.55 -10.27 -4.28
N TRP A 222 12.02 -9.58 -3.26
CA TRP A 222 12.21 -10.00 -1.87
C TRP A 222 11.42 -11.26 -1.51
N LEU A 223 10.17 -11.40 -1.97
CA LEU A 223 9.36 -12.59 -1.74
C LEU A 223 10.02 -13.86 -2.31
N GLU A 224 10.64 -13.75 -3.49
CA GLU A 224 11.38 -14.86 -4.13
C GLU A 224 12.60 -15.33 -3.33
N GLN A 225 13.09 -14.52 -2.38
CA GLN A 225 14.21 -14.85 -1.51
C GLN A 225 13.79 -15.40 -0.15
N LEU A 226 12.49 -15.41 0.17
CA LEU A 226 12.04 -15.89 1.48
C LEU A 226 12.34 -17.38 1.64
N GLU A 227 12.84 -17.74 2.82
CA GLU A 227 12.96 -19.13 3.21
C GLU A 227 11.56 -19.71 3.48
N PRO A 228 11.27 -20.94 3.02
CA PRO A 228 10.00 -21.59 3.30
C PRO A 228 9.75 -21.67 4.80
N ARG A 229 8.66 -21.05 5.25
CA ARG A 229 8.30 -21.01 6.67
C ARG A 229 6.79 -21.05 6.88
N GLU A 230 6.39 -21.62 8.00
CA GLU A 230 5.00 -21.62 8.43
C GLU A 230 4.63 -20.26 9.04
N VAL A 231 3.56 -19.65 8.52
CA VAL A 231 2.93 -18.44 9.09
C VAL A 231 1.47 -18.70 9.38
N VAL A 232 0.93 -17.99 10.37
CA VAL A 232 -0.48 -18.04 10.71
C VAL A 232 -1.16 -16.82 10.10
N GLU A 233 -2.13 -17.07 9.22
CA GLU A 233 -2.93 -16.04 8.56
C GLU A 233 -4.35 -16.04 9.08
N MET A 234 -4.87 -14.84 9.31
CA MET A 234 -6.25 -14.65 9.71
C MET A 234 -7.18 -14.79 8.50
N CYS A 235 -8.04 -15.80 8.54
CA CYS A 235 -9.07 -16.02 7.52
C CYS A 235 -10.19 -14.98 7.60
N GLY A 236 -10.55 -14.57 8.81
CA GLY A 236 -11.69 -13.69 9.05
C GLY A 236 -12.22 -13.77 10.48
N ILE A 237 -13.37 -13.13 10.71
CA ILE A 237 -14.13 -13.21 11.96
C ILE A 237 -15.53 -13.74 11.63
N HIS A 238 -15.96 -14.78 12.35
CA HIS A 238 -17.32 -15.33 12.24
C HIS A 238 -17.94 -15.40 13.63
N ARG A 239 -19.08 -14.73 13.84
CA ARG A 239 -19.78 -14.71 15.14
C ARG A 239 -18.88 -14.34 16.32
N GLY A 240 -18.01 -13.35 16.11
CA GLY A 240 -17.05 -12.89 17.12
C GLY A 240 -15.83 -13.82 17.32
N ARG A 241 -15.72 -14.93 16.58
CA ARG A 241 -14.57 -15.85 16.64
C ARG A 241 -13.58 -15.60 15.51
N PHE A 242 -12.30 -15.58 15.88
CA PHE A 242 -11.19 -15.55 14.93
C PHE A 242 -11.14 -16.86 14.16
N MET A 243 -11.01 -16.74 12.84
CA MET A 243 -10.73 -17.85 11.94
C MET A 243 -9.31 -17.68 11.40
N GLY A 244 -8.57 -18.77 11.30
CA GLY A 244 -7.17 -18.73 10.92
C GLY A 244 -6.70 -20.01 10.27
N ARG A 245 -5.60 -19.89 9.54
CA ARG A 245 -4.92 -21.01 8.88
C ARG A 245 -3.41 -20.88 9.02
N ALA A 246 -2.72 -22.01 9.05
CA ALA A 246 -1.28 -22.04 8.87
C ALA A 246 -0.97 -22.22 7.37
N ILE A 247 -0.11 -21.39 6.80
CA ILE A 247 0.37 -21.53 5.42
C ILE A 247 1.89 -21.64 5.42
N ILE A 248 2.43 -22.38 4.46
CA ILE A 248 3.86 -22.31 4.15
C ILE A 248 4.01 -21.19 3.11
N VAL A 249 4.87 -20.22 3.39
CA VAL A 249 5.14 -19.10 2.48
C VAL A 249 5.99 -19.59 1.32
N THR A 250 5.33 -20.12 0.30
CA THR A 250 5.89 -20.53 -0.99
C THR A 250 4.88 -20.20 -2.08
N GLU A 251 5.33 -19.56 -3.16
CA GLU A 251 4.45 -19.27 -4.30
C GLU A 251 4.16 -20.53 -5.13
N PRO A 252 2.93 -20.71 -5.66
CA PRO A 252 1.76 -19.86 -5.50
C PRO A 252 0.99 -20.11 -4.19
N VAL A 253 0.54 -19.05 -3.52
CA VAL A 253 -0.42 -19.12 -2.40
C VAL A 253 -1.83 -18.78 -2.90
N THR A 254 -2.80 -19.67 -2.65
CA THR A 254 -4.21 -19.51 -3.03
C THR A 254 -5.15 -19.59 -1.83
N GLN A 255 -6.44 -19.37 -2.07
CA GLN A 255 -7.54 -19.53 -1.12
C GLN A 255 -7.62 -20.95 -0.56
N ASP A 256 -7.04 -21.94 -1.25
CA ASP A 256 -6.99 -23.35 -0.85
C ASP A 256 -5.66 -23.73 -0.17
N SER A 257 -4.70 -22.82 -0.10
CA SER A 257 -3.44 -23.04 0.59
C SER A 257 -3.63 -23.08 2.11
N GLY A 258 -2.80 -23.92 2.74
CA GLY A 258 -2.66 -24.01 4.19
C GLY A 258 -3.53 -25.06 4.88
N LEU A 259 -3.59 -24.92 6.20
CA LEU A 259 -4.23 -25.84 7.13
C LEU A 259 -5.08 -25.04 8.12
N CYS A 260 -6.37 -25.32 8.22
CA CYS A 260 -7.25 -24.69 9.19
C CYS A 260 -6.81 -25.05 10.61
N ILE A 261 -6.52 -24.05 11.44
CA ILE A 261 -6.02 -24.26 12.81
C ILE A 261 -7.16 -24.47 13.82
N PHE A 262 -8.38 -24.06 13.48
CA PHE A 262 -9.56 -24.12 14.38
C PHE A 262 -10.52 -25.28 14.08
N ARG A 263 -10.15 -26.21 13.20
CA ARG A 263 -11.04 -27.32 12.81
C ARG A 263 -11.61 -28.09 14.02
N HIS A 264 -10.75 -28.49 14.95
CA HIS A 264 -11.14 -29.26 16.14
C HIS A 264 -12.17 -28.51 17.00
N MET A 265 -12.02 -27.19 17.17
CA MET A 265 -12.99 -26.37 17.91
C MET A 265 -14.37 -26.35 17.24
N TYR A 266 -14.41 -26.41 15.91
CA TYR A 266 -15.67 -26.45 15.17
C TYR A 266 -16.35 -27.82 15.17
N GLU A 267 -15.61 -28.89 15.46
CA GLU A 267 -16.17 -30.22 15.69
C GLU A 267 -16.81 -30.30 17.08
N GLU A 268 -16.27 -29.58 18.07
CA GLU A 268 -16.81 -29.47 19.43
C GLU A 268 -18.00 -28.48 19.52
N GLU A 269 -17.97 -27.39 18.75
CA GLU A 269 -19.04 -26.36 18.69
C GLU A 269 -19.51 -26.12 17.23
N PRO A 270 -20.28 -27.05 16.62
CA PRO A 270 -20.66 -27.00 15.21
C PRO A 270 -21.46 -25.76 14.79
N GLU A 271 -22.20 -25.16 15.72
CA GLU A 271 -22.98 -23.93 15.51
C GLU A 271 -22.12 -22.67 15.37
N LEU A 272 -20.84 -22.75 15.75
CA LEU A 272 -19.85 -21.68 15.61
C LEU A 272 -18.84 -21.97 14.49
N ALA A 273 -19.07 -23.05 13.75
CA ALA A 273 -18.20 -23.47 12.66
C ALA A 273 -18.14 -22.46 11.51
N CYS A 274 -16.94 -22.28 10.96
CA CYS A 274 -16.72 -21.44 9.79
C CYS A 274 -17.74 -21.78 8.68
N PRO A 275 -18.40 -20.77 8.07
CA PRO A 275 -19.39 -21.00 7.03
C PRO A 275 -18.77 -21.55 5.73
N LEU A 276 -17.45 -21.38 5.52
CA LEU A 276 -16.73 -21.93 4.38
C LEU A 276 -16.20 -23.36 4.61
N ARG A 277 -16.53 -24.02 5.74
CA ARG A 277 -15.97 -25.34 6.08
C ARG A 277 -16.20 -26.42 5.02
N PHE A 278 -17.26 -26.30 4.23
CA PHE A 278 -17.64 -27.27 3.19
C PHE A 278 -17.00 -26.99 1.82
N THR A 279 -16.35 -25.83 1.66
CA THR A 279 -15.77 -25.40 0.39
C THR A 279 -14.32 -24.94 0.52
N CYS A 280 -13.72 -25.08 1.71
CA CYS A 280 -12.37 -24.63 1.99
C CYS A 280 -11.43 -25.83 2.10
N ALA A 281 -10.51 -25.98 1.14
CA ALA A 281 -9.54 -27.07 1.15
C ALA A 281 -8.64 -27.08 2.41
N ALA A 282 -8.34 -25.89 2.96
CA ALA A 282 -7.58 -25.80 4.21
C ALA A 282 -8.34 -26.41 5.40
N TYR A 283 -9.67 -26.38 5.39
CA TYR A 283 -10.49 -27.06 6.40
C TYR A 283 -10.46 -28.57 6.21
N GLU A 284 -10.57 -29.05 4.97
CA GLU A 284 -10.62 -30.48 4.65
C GLU A 284 -9.34 -31.22 5.02
N ARG A 285 -8.17 -30.57 4.93
CA ARG A 285 -6.88 -31.14 5.35
C ARG A 285 -6.88 -31.47 6.85
N VAL A 286 -6.92 -32.75 7.18
CA VAL A 286 -6.83 -33.25 8.56
C VAL A 286 -5.36 -33.33 8.96
N SER A 287 -4.98 -32.71 10.07
CA SER A 287 -3.65 -32.88 10.65
C SER A 287 -3.64 -32.60 12.15
N ASN A 288 -2.91 -33.40 12.92
CA ASN A 288 -2.64 -33.14 14.34
C ASN A 288 -1.93 -31.78 14.53
N ARG A 289 -1.22 -31.33 13.50
CA ARG A 289 -0.55 -30.03 13.46
C ARG A 289 -1.50 -28.85 13.70
N SER A 290 -2.76 -28.94 13.26
CA SER A 290 -3.76 -27.88 13.50
C SER A 290 -3.96 -27.62 14.98
N ARG A 291 -4.05 -28.69 15.77
CA ARG A 291 -4.27 -28.60 17.23
C ARG A 291 -3.03 -28.05 17.93
N GLU A 292 -1.84 -28.54 17.56
CA GLU A 292 -0.56 -28.04 18.09
C GLU A 292 -0.39 -26.52 17.87
N ILE A 293 -0.73 -26.02 16.68
CA ILE A 293 -0.63 -24.59 16.35
C ILE A 293 -1.64 -23.79 17.17
N CYS A 294 -2.89 -24.26 17.27
CA CYS A 294 -3.92 -23.61 18.07
C CYS A 294 -3.51 -23.50 19.55
N GLU A 295 -3.05 -24.59 20.16
CA GLU A 295 -2.59 -24.63 21.55
C GLU A 295 -1.40 -23.70 21.80
N ARG A 296 -0.46 -23.60 20.85
CA ARG A 296 0.66 -22.65 20.94
C ARG A 296 0.19 -21.18 20.92
N LEU A 297 -0.84 -20.86 20.13
CA LEU A 297 -1.37 -19.50 20.05
C LEU A 297 -2.16 -19.12 21.31
N THR A 298 -2.94 -20.05 21.87
CA THR A 298 -3.73 -19.82 23.09
C THR A 298 -2.90 -19.86 24.37
N SER A 299 -1.82 -20.65 24.42
CA SER A 299 -0.91 -20.68 25.58
C SER A 299 -0.01 -19.45 25.68
N ASN A 300 0.35 -18.83 24.54
CA ASN A 300 1.14 -17.61 24.52
C ASN A 300 0.31 -16.36 24.87
N SER A 301 -0.98 -16.32 24.55
CA SER A 301 -1.85 -15.18 24.92
C SER A 301 -2.09 -15.07 26.44
N VAL A 302 -2.03 -16.19 27.17
CA VAL A 302 -2.15 -16.22 28.65
C VAL A 302 -0.90 -15.70 29.37
N LYS A 303 0.27 -15.73 28.72
CA LYS A 303 1.53 -15.25 29.33
C LYS A 303 1.78 -13.76 29.15
N THR A 304 1.00 -13.09 28.31
CA THR A 304 1.13 -11.66 27.98
C THR A 304 -0.05 -10.80 28.48
N ALA A 305 -0.99 -11.40 29.21
CA ALA A 305 -2.14 -10.72 29.81
C ALA A 305 -1.94 -10.48 31.31
#